data_AF-A0A329MZE3-F1
#
_entry.id   AF-A0A329MZE3-F1
#
_cell.length_a   1.000
_cell.length_b   1.000
_cell.length_c   1.000
_cell.angle_alpha   90.00
_cell.angle_beta   90.00
_cell.angle_gamma   90.00
#
_symmetry.space_group_name_H-M   'P 1'
#
loop_
_entity.id
_entity.type
_entity.pdbx_description
1 polymer ?
#
loop_
_entity_poly.entity_id
_entity_poly.type
_entity_poly.pdbx_seq_one_letter_code
_entity_poly.pdbx_strand_id
1 'polypeptide(L)'
;MEINVHSVEEALKWGESMAHIGYSGELNFTLRVEGQWPWPVHIRSFISAPTTGIFFRGDGRGPTTGSYPDPDAWSRVRSTFTVDPAQGSISGLEFRSDPTIFYGSPGPTPGSYIPPAADIGEPTALISNRNFSKGTASFDFHHYGKDPLTPGFITPRLDVHSTLSITEDLENGVLYIKGSFIGDSFPSAEAFVVDQSGYTKVFLGAYKEKGGLHSLFGDNKNPLFNVDMQIMFNSEGNFTGVREGDQTYTVDEWNKRIQDEF
;
A
#
# COMPACT_ATOMS: atom_id res chain seq x y z
N MET A 1 13.01 0.71 -29.29
CA MET A 1 13.31 0.59 -27.84
C MET A 1 12.70 1.79 -27.16
N GLU A 2 11.94 1.60 -26.07
CA GLU A 2 11.44 2.72 -25.26
C GLU A 2 12.49 3.11 -24.22
N ILE A 3 12.83 4.39 -24.18
CA ILE A 3 13.80 4.96 -23.25
C ILE A 3 13.15 6.17 -22.58
N ASN A 4 13.09 6.17 -21.25
CA ASN A 4 12.70 7.35 -20.49
C ASN A 4 13.92 8.26 -20.34
N VAL A 5 13.74 9.56 -20.58
CA VAL A 5 14.82 10.55 -20.49
C VAL A 5 14.30 11.81 -19.80
N HIS A 6 15.18 12.45 -19.03
CA HIS A 6 14.87 13.62 -18.20
C HIS A 6 15.13 14.94 -18.93
N SER A 7 15.87 14.88 -20.03
CA SER A 7 16.10 16.03 -20.90
C SER A 7 16.31 15.60 -22.35
N VAL A 8 16.24 16.60 -23.23
CA VAL A 8 16.60 16.41 -24.63
C VAL A 8 18.09 16.09 -24.76
N GLU A 9 18.97 16.68 -23.94
CA GLU A 9 20.40 16.35 -23.95
C GLU A 9 20.68 14.89 -23.60
N GLU A 10 19.92 14.30 -22.67
CA GLU A 10 20.05 12.88 -22.32
C GLU A 10 19.59 11.97 -23.46
N ALA A 11 18.46 12.31 -24.11
CA ALA A 11 17.99 11.63 -25.31
C ALA A 11 19.06 11.61 -26.41
N LEU A 12 19.75 12.75 -26.59
CA LEU A 12 20.82 12.90 -27.56
C LEU A 12 22.03 12.02 -27.22
N LYS A 13 22.45 11.97 -25.95
CA LYS A 13 23.56 11.09 -25.51
C LYS A 13 23.25 9.61 -25.73
N TRP A 14 22.00 9.19 -25.49
CA TRP A 14 21.54 7.84 -25.83
C TRP A 14 21.60 7.59 -27.34
N GLY A 15 21.13 8.54 -28.15
CA GLY A 15 21.24 8.47 -29.61
C GLY A 15 22.69 8.28 -30.08
N GLU A 16 23.62 9.07 -29.55
CA GLU A 16 25.05 8.97 -29.87
C GLU A 16 25.65 7.62 -29.46
N SER A 17 25.33 7.15 -28.26
CA SER A 17 25.82 5.86 -27.73
C SER A 17 25.32 4.67 -28.56
N MET A 18 24.04 4.70 -28.93
CA MET A 18 23.42 3.65 -29.76
C MET A 18 23.95 3.66 -31.19
N ALA A 19 24.24 4.84 -31.75
CA ALA A 19 24.91 4.96 -33.05
C ALA A 19 26.33 4.39 -33.01
N HIS A 20 27.07 4.59 -31.91
CA HIS A 20 28.43 4.09 -31.76
C HIS A 20 28.51 2.56 -31.76
N ILE A 21 27.47 1.88 -31.25
CA ILE A 21 27.37 0.41 -31.25
C ILE A 21 26.66 -0.14 -32.50
N GLY A 22 26.37 0.71 -33.49
CA GLY A 22 25.77 0.29 -34.77
C GLY A 22 24.29 -0.11 -34.68
N TYR A 23 23.55 0.41 -33.69
CA TYR A 23 22.11 0.18 -33.61
C TYR A 23 21.37 0.87 -34.76
N SER A 24 20.44 0.16 -35.39
CA SER A 24 19.70 0.62 -36.58
C SER A 24 18.18 0.59 -36.42
N GLY A 25 17.67 0.41 -35.19
CA GLY A 25 16.23 0.42 -34.90
C GLY A 25 15.70 1.80 -34.50
N GLU A 26 14.39 1.90 -34.30
CA GLU A 26 13.74 3.10 -33.77
C GLU A 26 13.93 3.22 -32.25
N LEU A 27 14.34 4.42 -31.81
CA LEU A 27 14.39 4.82 -30.42
C LEU A 27 13.20 5.75 -30.14
N ASN A 28 12.32 5.33 -29.23
CA ASN A 28 11.21 6.17 -28.77
C ASN A 28 11.58 6.73 -27.41
N PHE A 29 11.65 8.05 -27.33
CA PHE A 29 11.96 8.77 -26.09
C PHE A 29 10.67 9.29 -25.47
N THR A 30 10.45 8.94 -24.21
CA THR A 30 9.44 9.62 -23.38
C THR A 30 10.17 10.68 -22.56
N LEU A 31 9.95 11.94 -22.91
CA LEU A 31 10.48 13.07 -22.17
C LEU A 31 9.67 13.21 -20.88
N ARG A 32 10.27 12.86 -19.75
CA ARG A 32 9.71 13.16 -18.43
C ARG A 32 10.23 14.53 -18.03
N VAL A 33 9.35 15.53 -18.04
CA VAL A 33 9.66 16.81 -17.41
C VAL A 33 10.00 16.49 -15.95
N GLU A 34 11.15 16.97 -15.47
CA GLU A 34 11.60 16.78 -14.08
C GLU A 34 10.41 16.94 -13.12
N GLY A 35 10.16 15.91 -12.30
CA GLY A 35 9.13 15.93 -11.27
C GLY A 35 7.91 15.05 -11.48
N GLN A 36 7.71 14.41 -12.62
CA GLN A 36 6.57 13.50 -12.77
C GLN A 36 6.90 12.09 -12.32
N TRP A 37 7.09 11.93 -11.00
CA TRP A 37 7.19 10.61 -10.38
C TRP A 37 5.84 10.24 -9.75
N PRO A 38 4.98 9.51 -10.47
CA PRO A 38 3.79 8.93 -9.87
C PRO A 38 4.20 7.88 -8.84
N TRP A 39 3.90 8.09 -7.56
CA TRP A 39 4.24 7.18 -6.47
C TRP A 39 3.06 6.25 -6.15
N PRO A 40 3.10 4.95 -6.51
CA PRO A 40 2.06 4.01 -6.14
C PRO A 40 2.09 3.74 -4.64
N VAL A 41 0.95 3.91 -4.00
CA VAL A 41 0.73 3.67 -2.57
C VAL A 41 -0.19 2.47 -2.42
N HIS A 42 0.16 1.58 -1.51
CA HIS A 42 -0.61 0.40 -1.14
C HIS A 42 -0.98 0.48 0.32
N ILE A 43 -2.24 0.20 0.63
CA ILE A 43 -2.75 0.10 2.00
C ILE A 43 -3.55 -1.19 2.10
N ARG A 44 -3.25 -2.03 3.10
CA ARG A 44 -3.90 -3.33 3.29
C ARG A 44 -4.33 -3.54 4.72
N SER A 45 -5.44 -4.25 4.85
CA SER A 45 -5.97 -4.79 6.10
C SER A 45 -6.01 -6.31 6.00
N PHE A 46 -5.41 -7.02 6.95
CA PHE A 46 -5.20 -8.48 6.90
C PHE A 46 -5.18 -9.10 8.30
N ILE A 47 -5.61 -10.36 8.43
CA ILE A 47 -5.64 -11.07 9.71
C ILE A 47 -4.34 -11.83 9.89
N SER A 48 -3.50 -11.44 10.86
CA SER A 48 -2.17 -12.05 11.02
C SER A 48 -2.24 -13.52 11.42
N ALA A 49 -3.26 -13.92 12.17
CA ALA A 49 -3.49 -15.30 12.55
C ALA A 49 -3.94 -16.16 11.35
N PRO A 50 -3.61 -17.47 11.30
CA PRO A 50 -4.07 -18.37 10.23
C PRO A 50 -5.57 -18.68 10.31
N THR A 51 -6.18 -18.46 11.48
CA THR A 51 -7.61 -18.64 11.72
C THR A 51 -8.17 -17.50 12.56
N THR A 52 -9.42 -17.13 12.33
CA THR A 52 -10.18 -16.18 13.16
C THR A 52 -11.50 -16.80 13.60
N GLY A 53 -11.90 -16.54 14.84
CA GLY A 53 -13.15 -17.08 15.40
C GLY A 53 -13.30 -18.60 15.24
N ILE A 54 -12.17 -19.33 15.25
CA ILE A 54 -11.98 -20.79 15.06
C ILE A 54 -12.47 -21.41 13.75
N PHE A 55 -13.45 -20.84 13.07
CA PHE A 55 -14.07 -21.42 11.88
C PHE A 55 -13.77 -20.65 10.59
N PHE A 56 -13.13 -19.50 10.67
CA PHE A 56 -12.77 -18.72 9.49
C PHE A 56 -11.26 -18.74 9.26
N ARG A 57 -10.87 -18.74 7.99
CA ARG A 57 -9.50 -18.55 7.56
C ARG A 57 -9.05 -17.12 7.86
N GLY A 58 -7.90 -16.97 8.51
CA GLY A 58 -7.13 -15.72 8.53
C GLY A 58 -6.01 -15.73 7.49
N ASP A 59 -5.28 -14.64 7.33
CA ASP A 59 -4.23 -14.52 6.30
C ASP A 59 -2.93 -15.21 6.73
N GLY A 60 -2.72 -15.44 8.03
CA GLY A 60 -1.65 -16.31 8.54
C GLY A 60 -0.24 -15.80 8.27
N ARG A 61 -0.07 -14.47 8.23
CA ARG A 61 1.15 -13.81 7.76
C ARG A 61 1.53 -12.59 8.59
N GLY A 62 2.77 -12.15 8.45
CA GLY A 62 3.22 -10.82 8.87
C GLY A 62 3.02 -9.75 7.78
N PRO A 63 3.49 -8.51 8.02
CA PRO A 63 3.49 -7.48 7.01
C PRO A 63 4.49 -7.83 5.89
N THR A 64 4.12 -7.50 4.65
CA THR A 64 4.96 -7.74 3.48
C THR A 64 4.94 -6.55 2.51
N THR A 65 5.97 -6.36 1.71
CA THR A 65 5.87 -5.51 0.50
C THR A 65 5.58 -6.36 -0.75
N GLY A 66 5.38 -7.67 -0.59
CA GLY A 66 5.01 -8.59 -1.66
C GLY A 66 3.73 -8.19 -2.40
N SER A 67 3.66 -8.58 -3.68
CA SER A 67 2.52 -8.31 -4.56
C SER A 67 1.66 -9.56 -4.73
N TYR A 68 0.37 -9.37 -5.02
CA TYR A 68 -0.51 -10.49 -5.42
C TYR A 68 -0.06 -11.11 -6.75
N PRO A 69 -0.28 -12.41 -7.00
CA PRO A 69 -1.09 -13.37 -6.23
C PRO A 69 -0.39 -14.10 -5.08
N ASP A 70 0.76 -13.60 -4.61
CA ASP A 70 1.46 -14.19 -3.48
C ASP A 70 0.51 -14.37 -2.27
N PRO A 71 0.31 -15.60 -1.76
CA PRO A 71 -0.45 -15.85 -0.53
C PRO A 71 0.05 -15.03 0.66
N ASP A 72 1.35 -14.73 0.70
CA ASP A 72 1.95 -13.89 1.74
C ASP A 72 1.52 -12.41 1.61
N ALA A 73 0.76 -12.05 0.58
CA ALA A 73 0.17 -10.72 0.39
C ALA A 73 -1.36 -10.70 0.55
N TRP A 74 -2.01 -11.82 0.90
CA TRP A 74 -3.47 -11.88 1.02
C TRP A 74 -4.02 -10.93 2.09
N SER A 75 -5.22 -10.40 1.86
CA SER A 75 -5.78 -9.29 2.62
C SER A 75 -7.30 -9.30 2.60
N ARG A 76 -7.91 -8.85 3.70
CA ARG A 76 -9.35 -8.66 3.80
C ARG A 76 -9.80 -7.43 3.01
N VAL A 77 -8.99 -6.38 3.03
CA VAL A 77 -9.15 -5.20 2.17
C VAL A 77 -7.77 -4.80 1.67
N ARG A 78 -7.68 -4.53 0.36
CA ARG A 78 -6.52 -3.91 -0.27
C ARG A 78 -6.99 -2.71 -1.04
N SER A 79 -6.22 -1.64 -0.94
CA SER A 79 -6.39 -0.44 -1.77
C SER A 79 -5.06 -0.02 -2.35
N THR A 80 -5.09 0.40 -3.61
CA THR A 80 -3.95 0.94 -4.32
C THR A 80 -4.35 2.21 -5.03
N PHE A 81 -3.46 3.18 -5.07
CA PHE A 81 -3.63 4.41 -5.81
C PHE A 81 -2.27 5.04 -6.07
N THR A 82 -2.21 6.00 -6.98
CA THR A 82 -0.99 6.67 -7.36
C THR A 82 -1.08 8.13 -6.98
N VAL A 83 -0.04 8.66 -6.33
CA VAL A 83 0.08 10.07 -5.97
C VAL A 83 1.17 10.71 -6.82
N ASP A 84 0.84 11.79 -7.53
CA ASP A 84 1.81 12.60 -8.28
C ASP A 84 1.75 14.04 -7.73
N PRO A 85 2.64 14.38 -6.77
CA PRO A 85 2.65 15.69 -6.14
C PRO A 85 2.98 16.84 -7.10
N ALA A 86 3.86 16.62 -8.08
CA ALA A 86 4.23 17.64 -9.06
C ALA A 86 3.12 17.91 -10.07
N GLN A 87 2.42 16.86 -10.53
CA GLN A 87 1.24 17.00 -11.38
C GLN A 87 0.01 17.49 -10.60
N GLY A 88 0.03 17.39 -9.28
CA GLY A 88 -1.10 17.73 -8.43
C GLY A 88 -2.27 16.76 -8.62
N SER A 89 -1.96 15.46 -8.72
CA SER A 89 -2.96 14.44 -9.05
C SER A 89 -2.89 13.23 -8.12
N ILE A 90 -4.07 12.60 -7.92
CA ILE A 90 -4.19 11.28 -7.32
C ILE A 90 -5.11 10.47 -8.23
N SER A 91 -4.63 9.31 -8.68
CA SER A 91 -5.29 8.50 -9.71
C SER A 91 -5.21 7.01 -9.42
N GLY A 92 -5.84 6.18 -10.26
CA GLY A 92 -5.71 4.72 -10.21
C GLY A 92 -6.21 4.09 -8.91
N LEU A 93 -7.22 4.67 -8.26
CA LEU A 93 -7.79 4.09 -7.05
C LEU A 93 -8.47 2.76 -7.39
N GLU A 94 -7.87 1.67 -6.91
CA GLU A 94 -8.40 0.32 -6.98
C GLU A 94 -8.54 -0.24 -5.58
N PHE A 95 -9.53 -1.11 -5.37
CA PHE A 95 -9.70 -1.82 -4.13
C PHE A 95 -10.33 -3.19 -4.35
N ARG A 96 -9.93 -4.17 -3.53
CA ARG A 96 -10.41 -5.55 -3.62
C ARG A 96 -10.24 -6.31 -2.31
N SER A 97 -10.82 -7.49 -2.24
CA SER A 97 -10.72 -8.43 -1.12
C SER A 97 -10.27 -9.79 -1.62
N ASP A 98 -9.45 -10.50 -0.84
CA ASP A 98 -9.22 -11.92 -1.04
C ASP A 98 -10.37 -12.74 -0.40
N PRO A 99 -10.69 -13.95 -0.89
CA PRO A 99 -11.85 -14.70 -0.42
C PRO A 99 -11.91 -14.86 1.10
N THR A 100 -13.09 -14.70 1.67
CA THR A 100 -13.41 -15.18 3.02
C THR A 100 -13.71 -16.66 2.92
N ILE A 101 -13.10 -17.47 3.79
CA ILE A 101 -13.30 -18.92 3.82
C ILE A 101 -13.78 -19.33 5.21
N PHE A 102 -14.97 -19.91 5.26
CA PHE A 102 -15.55 -20.56 6.42
C PHE A 102 -15.37 -22.08 6.32
N TYR A 103 -14.79 -22.70 7.33
CA TYR A 103 -14.46 -24.13 7.37
C TYR A 103 -15.63 -25.02 7.78
N GLY A 104 -16.79 -24.44 8.08
CA GLY A 104 -17.92 -25.17 8.66
C GLY A 104 -17.90 -25.18 10.19
N SER A 105 -19.05 -25.44 10.80
CA SER A 105 -19.17 -25.54 12.25
C SER A 105 -20.34 -26.44 12.67
N PRO A 106 -20.34 -26.98 13.90
CA PRO A 106 -21.54 -27.56 14.47
C PRO A 106 -22.70 -26.56 14.43
N GLY A 107 -23.86 -27.02 13.98
CA GLY A 107 -25.05 -26.19 13.88
C GLY A 107 -25.76 -26.00 15.23
N PRO A 108 -26.82 -25.19 15.26
CA PRO A 108 -27.48 -24.77 16.50
C PRO A 108 -28.26 -25.89 17.20
N THR A 109 -28.54 -27.00 16.52
CA THR A 109 -29.24 -28.16 17.09
C THR A 109 -28.32 -29.38 17.18
N PRO A 110 -28.51 -30.28 18.18
CA PRO A 110 -27.70 -31.49 18.30
C PRO A 110 -27.70 -32.30 17.00
N GLY A 111 -26.50 -32.58 16.47
CA GLY A 111 -26.31 -33.31 15.23
C GLY A 111 -26.43 -32.49 13.94
N SER A 112 -26.72 -31.18 14.01
CA SER A 112 -26.71 -30.30 12.84
C SER A 112 -25.30 -29.79 12.51
N TYR A 113 -25.07 -29.42 11.25
CA TYR A 113 -23.79 -28.94 10.73
C TYR A 113 -24.02 -27.80 9.74
N ILE A 114 -23.25 -26.72 9.88
CA ILE A 114 -23.18 -25.62 8.92
C ILE A 114 -22.04 -25.94 7.96
N PRO A 115 -22.30 -26.10 6.65
CA PRO A 115 -21.28 -26.49 5.69
C PRO A 115 -20.22 -25.40 5.49
N PRO A 116 -19.00 -25.77 5.04
CA PRO A 116 -18.00 -24.80 4.61
C PRO A 116 -18.54 -23.91 3.48
N ALA A 117 -18.08 -22.67 3.45
CA ALA A 117 -18.47 -21.69 2.43
C ALA A 117 -17.29 -20.76 2.11
N ALA A 118 -17.31 -20.18 0.92
CA ALA A 118 -16.35 -19.16 0.51
C ALA A 118 -17.05 -18.10 -0.32
N ASP A 119 -16.70 -16.83 -0.09
CA ASP A 119 -17.21 -15.71 -0.87
C ASP A 119 -16.22 -14.53 -0.81
N ILE A 120 -16.32 -13.60 -1.76
CA ILE A 120 -15.43 -12.46 -1.89
C ILE A 120 -16.16 -11.20 -1.41
N GLY A 121 -15.53 -10.47 -0.49
CA GLY A 121 -16.09 -9.20 -0.01
C GLY A 121 -16.05 -8.12 -1.08
N GLU A 122 -16.99 -7.19 -1.02
CA GLU A 122 -17.03 -5.98 -1.84
C GLU A 122 -16.57 -4.77 -1.01
N PRO A 123 -15.25 -4.55 -0.84
CA PRO A 123 -14.77 -3.40 -0.10
C PRO A 123 -15.02 -2.12 -0.87
N THR A 124 -14.82 -0.98 -0.20
CA THR A 124 -14.85 0.33 -0.82
C THR A 124 -13.69 1.15 -0.29
N ALA A 125 -13.12 2.00 -1.13
CA ALA A 125 -12.15 3.00 -0.72
C ALA A 125 -12.50 4.37 -1.28
N LEU A 126 -12.11 5.43 -0.57
CA LEU A 126 -12.33 6.82 -0.92
C LEU A 126 -11.08 7.65 -0.63
N ILE A 127 -10.80 8.60 -1.52
CA ILE A 127 -9.79 9.64 -1.31
C ILE A 127 -10.46 11.00 -1.39
N SER A 128 -10.37 11.78 -0.30
CA SER A 128 -11.03 13.07 -0.09
C SER A 128 -10.06 14.14 0.41
N ASN A 129 -10.56 15.37 0.59
CA ASN A 129 -9.81 16.49 1.17
C ASN A 129 -8.44 16.74 0.51
N ARG A 130 -8.41 16.61 -0.82
CA ARG A 130 -7.19 16.71 -1.64
C ARG A 130 -6.73 18.16 -1.70
N ASN A 131 -5.48 18.40 -1.36
CA ASN A 131 -4.79 19.67 -1.49
C ASN A 131 -3.46 19.44 -2.19
N PHE A 132 -3.18 20.27 -3.20
CA PHE A 132 -1.93 20.22 -3.94
C PHE A 132 -1.27 21.59 -3.92
N SER A 133 -0.03 21.65 -3.45
CA SER A 133 0.73 22.90 -3.37
C SER A 133 2.22 22.63 -3.39
N LYS A 134 2.97 23.31 -4.26
CA LYS A 134 4.45 23.30 -4.27
C LYS A 134 5.07 21.90 -4.17
N GLY A 135 4.68 20.98 -5.06
CA GLY A 135 5.19 19.59 -5.04
C GLY A 135 4.74 18.77 -3.82
N THR A 136 3.71 19.22 -3.11
CA THR A 136 3.07 18.49 -2.00
C THR A 136 1.66 18.08 -2.38
N ALA A 137 1.31 16.82 -2.12
CA ALA A 137 -0.05 16.31 -2.14
C ALA A 137 -0.46 15.91 -0.71
N SER A 138 -1.52 16.53 -0.18
CA SER A 138 -2.12 16.16 1.11
C SER A 138 -3.55 15.70 0.89
N PHE A 139 -3.96 14.60 1.52
CA PHE A 139 -5.27 13.99 1.31
C PHE A 139 -5.67 13.09 2.47
N ASP A 140 -6.97 12.85 2.59
CA ASP A 140 -7.51 11.79 3.43
C ASP A 140 -7.81 10.56 2.58
N PHE A 141 -7.50 9.40 3.10
CA PHE A 141 -7.84 8.10 2.57
C PHE A 141 -8.67 7.33 3.58
N HIS A 142 -9.65 6.59 3.08
CA HIS A 142 -10.49 5.69 3.87
C HIS A 142 -10.74 4.43 3.06
N HIS A 143 -10.59 3.27 3.68
CA HIS A 143 -11.19 2.05 3.16
C HIS A 143 -11.99 1.31 4.20
N TYR A 144 -12.93 0.51 3.71
CA TYR A 144 -13.68 -0.40 4.55
C TYR A 144 -14.05 -1.68 3.82
N GLY A 145 -14.29 -2.72 4.61
CA GLY A 145 -14.69 -4.03 4.12
C GLY A 145 -15.64 -4.73 5.07
N LYS A 146 -16.45 -5.64 4.51
CA LYS A 146 -17.38 -6.46 5.27
C LYS A 146 -17.21 -7.92 4.90
N ASP A 147 -17.38 -8.79 5.89
CA ASP A 147 -17.46 -10.24 5.65
C ASP A 147 -18.72 -10.58 4.83
N PRO A 148 -18.56 -11.17 3.63
CA PRO A 148 -19.67 -11.51 2.74
C PRO A 148 -20.50 -12.73 3.21
N LEU A 149 -19.95 -13.59 4.07
CA LEU A 149 -20.58 -14.83 4.51
C LEU A 149 -21.46 -14.65 5.76
N THR A 150 -21.39 -13.50 6.42
CA THR A 150 -22.11 -13.25 7.67
C THR A 150 -23.29 -12.30 7.45
N PRO A 151 -24.43 -12.51 8.13
CA PRO A 151 -25.57 -11.62 7.99
C PRO A 151 -25.20 -10.17 8.32
N GLY A 152 -25.72 -9.24 7.52
CA GLY A 152 -25.29 -7.84 7.54
C GLY A 152 -25.49 -7.08 8.85
N PHE A 153 -26.20 -7.64 9.84
CA PHE A 153 -26.38 -7.02 11.15
C PHE A 153 -25.44 -7.60 12.24
N ILE A 154 -24.69 -8.67 11.95
CA ILE A 154 -23.89 -9.41 12.93
C ILE A 154 -22.42 -9.03 12.88
N THR A 155 -21.86 -8.90 11.68
CA THR A 155 -20.43 -8.61 11.53
C THR A 155 -20.24 -7.13 11.23
N PRO A 156 -19.51 -6.42 12.10
CA PRO A 156 -19.21 -5.02 11.84
C PRO A 156 -18.28 -4.88 10.63
N ARG A 157 -18.18 -3.67 10.11
CA ARG A 157 -17.21 -3.36 9.06
C ARG A 157 -15.84 -3.22 9.69
N LEU A 158 -14.80 -3.56 8.93
CA LEU A 158 -13.45 -3.12 9.23
C LEU A 158 -13.27 -1.77 8.54
N ASP A 159 -12.75 -0.78 9.26
CA ASP A 159 -12.49 0.55 8.74
C ASP A 159 -11.04 0.98 9.03
N VAL A 160 -10.35 1.52 8.02
CA VAL A 160 -9.04 2.18 8.18
C VAL A 160 -9.10 3.54 7.52
N HIS A 161 -8.67 4.56 8.26
CA HIS A 161 -8.54 5.93 7.82
C HIS A 161 -7.08 6.37 7.91
N SER A 162 -6.67 7.23 6.98
CA SER A 162 -5.39 7.90 7.08
C SER A 162 -5.45 9.32 6.55
N THR A 163 -4.71 10.21 7.20
CA THR A 163 -4.35 11.50 6.62
C THR A 163 -2.90 11.40 6.18
N LEU A 164 -2.63 11.67 4.90
CA LEU A 164 -1.31 11.56 4.30
C LEU A 164 -0.90 12.89 3.66
N SER A 165 0.39 13.18 3.73
CA SER A 165 1.05 14.27 3.02
C SER A 165 2.33 13.73 2.40
N ILE A 166 2.44 13.85 1.08
CA ILE A 166 3.58 13.40 0.29
C ILE A 166 4.16 14.64 -0.40
N THR A 167 5.41 14.96 -0.09
CA THR A 167 6.13 16.09 -0.67
C THR A 167 7.35 15.60 -1.42
N GLU A 168 7.46 16.03 -2.67
CA GLU A 168 8.56 15.69 -3.55
C GLU A 168 9.56 16.84 -3.62
N ASP A 169 10.81 16.56 -3.24
CA ASP A 169 11.94 17.46 -3.29
C ASP A 169 12.97 16.90 -4.29
N LEU A 170 12.80 17.28 -5.55
CA LEU A 170 13.59 16.81 -6.68
C LEU A 170 15.04 17.29 -6.62
N GLU A 171 15.27 18.48 -6.08
CA GLU A 171 16.61 19.06 -5.99
C GLU A 171 17.50 18.20 -5.09
N ASN A 172 16.93 17.68 -4.00
CA ASN A 172 17.65 16.83 -3.05
C ASN A 172 17.43 15.33 -3.27
N GLY A 173 16.55 14.93 -4.20
CA GLY A 173 16.20 13.52 -4.42
C GLY A 173 15.51 12.90 -3.21
N VAL A 174 14.57 13.61 -2.58
CA VAL A 174 13.89 13.19 -1.35
C VAL A 174 12.38 13.23 -1.49
N LEU A 175 11.72 12.14 -1.11
CA LEU A 175 10.28 12.03 -0.94
C LEU A 175 9.96 12.06 0.55
N TYR A 176 9.37 13.17 1.02
CA TYR A 176 8.91 13.30 2.40
C TYR A 176 7.50 12.72 2.50
N ILE A 177 7.30 11.78 3.43
CA ILE A 177 5.98 11.20 3.70
C ILE A 177 5.65 11.41 5.17
N LYS A 178 4.51 12.07 5.40
CA LYS A 178 3.94 12.29 6.72
C LYS A 178 2.50 11.83 6.78
N GLY A 179 2.08 11.30 7.91
CA GLY A 179 0.70 10.90 8.09
C GLY A 179 0.41 10.12 9.37
N SER A 180 -0.88 9.87 9.56
CA SER A 180 -1.41 9.09 10.68
C SER A 180 -2.42 8.10 10.13
N PHE A 181 -2.33 6.86 10.59
CA PHE A 181 -3.30 5.80 10.31
C PHE A 181 -4.08 5.51 11.59
N ILE A 182 -5.41 5.54 11.48
CA ILE A 182 -6.35 5.23 12.55
C ILE A 182 -7.40 4.25 12.03
N GLY A 183 -8.02 3.49 12.92
CA GLY A 183 -9.10 2.59 12.53
C GLY A 183 -9.40 1.56 13.60
N ASP A 184 -10.00 0.46 13.17
CA ASP A 184 -10.25 -0.68 14.04
C ASP A 184 -8.95 -1.35 14.49
N SER A 185 -8.94 -1.87 15.72
CA SER A 185 -7.79 -2.63 16.24
C SER A 185 -7.77 -4.09 15.76
N PHE A 186 -8.69 -4.44 14.86
CA PHE A 186 -8.75 -5.70 14.16
C PHE A 186 -9.36 -5.45 12.78
N PRO A 187 -8.81 -5.99 11.69
CA PRO A 187 -7.59 -6.81 11.62
C PRO A 187 -6.30 -5.96 11.64
N SER A 188 -5.14 -6.54 11.36
CA SER A 188 -3.88 -5.80 11.17
C SER A 188 -3.95 -4.87 9.97
N ALA A 189 -3.13 -3.81 9.97
CA ALA A 189 -3.00 -2.87 8.88
C ALA A 189 -1.53 -2.69 8.46
N GLU A 190 -1.28 -2.41 7.20
CA GLU A 190 0.04 -2.06 6.67
C GLU A 190 -0.08 -1.11 5.48
N ALA A 191 0.95 -0.28 5.29
CA ALA A 191 1.04 0.59 4.13
C ALA A 191 2.48 0.61 3.59
N PHE A 192 2.62 0.74 2.27
CA PHE A 192 3.91 0.88 1.60
C PHE A 192 3.79 1.70 0.32
N VAL A 193 4.91 2.27 -0.12
CA VAL A 193 5.05 3.00 -1.38
C VAL A 193 6.02 2.26 -2.30
N VAL A 194 5.81 2.39 -3.61
CA VAL A 194 6.61 1.75 -4.66
C VAL A 194 7.38 2.82 -5.43
N ASP A 195 8.61 2.50 -5.84
CA ASP A 195 9.42 3.38 -6.66
C ASP A 195 9.05 3.30 -8.16
N GLN A 196 9.76 4.04 -8.99
CA GLN A 196 9.50 4.14 -10.42
C GLN A 196 9.90 2.88 -11.20
N SER A 197 10.81 2.06 -10.66
CA SER A 197 11.13 0.75 -11.24
C SER A 197 9.98 -0.25 -11.08
N GLY A 198 9.10 -0.05 -10.10
CA GLY A 198 8.06 -1.00 -9.71
C GLY A 198 8.55 -2.15 -8.83
N TYR A 199 9.87 -2.24 -8.59
CA TYR A 199 10.49 -3.34 -7.84
C TYR A 199 10.78 -2.95 -6.38
N THR A 200 11.35 -1.77 -6.15
CA THR A 200 11.71 -1.34 -4.79
C THR A 200 10.48 -0.79 -4.08
N LYS A 201 10.28 -1.24 -2.85
CA LYS A 201 9.11 -0.90 -2.04
C LYS A 201 9.55 -0.57 -0.64
N VAL A 202 8.95 0.45 -0.06
CA VAL A 202 9.29 0.93 1.28
C VAL A 202 8.03 0.94 2.12
N PHE A 203 8.05 0.24 3.26
CA PHE A 203 6.98 0.33 4.25
C PHE A 203 6.85 1.76 4.78
N LEU A 204 5.62 2.24 4.86
CA LEU A 204 5.25 3.43 5.61
C LEU A 204 4.93 3.08 7.07
N GLY A 205 4.54 1.83 7.32
CA GLY A 205 4.29 1.30 8.66
C GLY A 205 3.41 0.05 8.61
N ALA A 206 3.33 -0.62 9.76
CA ALA A 206 2.45 -1.76 9.98
C ALA A 206 1.96 -1.76 11.43
N TYR A 207 0.77 -2.30 11.66
CA TYR A 207 0.17 -2.48 12.98
C TYR A 207 -0.44 -3.87 13.08
N LYS A 208 0.00 -4.62 14.09
CA LYS A 208 -0.57 -5.92 14.42
C LYS A 208 -1.83 -5.79 15.23
N GLU A 209 -2.88 -6.52 14.85
CA GLU A 209 -4.12 -6.56 15.63
C GLU A 209 -3.86 -6.90 17.11
N LYS A 210 -4.53 -6.19 18.03
CA LYS A 210 -4.46 -6.44 19.48
C LYS A 210 -5.77 -6.96 20.07
N GLY A 211 -6.78 -7.15 19.21
CA GLY A 211 -8.14 -7.56 19.57
C GLY A 211 -8.62 -8.77 18.77
N GLY A 212 -9.92 -9.04 18.82
CA GLY A 212 -10.58 -10.08 18.02
C GLY A 212 -11.81 -9.54 17.32
N LEU A 213 -12.69 -10.41 16.82
CA LEU A 213 -13.92 -10.00 16.11
C LEU A 213 -14.82 -9.03 16.90
N HIS A 214 -14.76 -9.06 18.24
CA HIS A 214 -15.50 -8.13 19.10
C HIS A 214 -14.98 -6.68 19.03
N SER A 215 -13.73 -6.48 18.60
CA SER A 215 -13.08 -5.18 18.44
C SER A 215 -13.47 -4.44 17.17
N LEU A 216 -14.29 -5.07 16.31
CA LEU A 216 -14.88 -4.45 15.12
C LEU A 216 -16.15 -3.64 15.45
N PHE A 217 -16.76 -3.81 16.64
CA PHE A 217 -18.01 -3.11 16.94
C PHE A 217 -17.78 -1.61 17.19
N GLY A 218 -18.23 -0.78 16.25
CA GLY A 218 -18.16 0.69 16.31
C GLY A 218 -17.29 1.28 15.19
N ASP A 219 -17.33 2.61 15.00
CA ASP A 219 -16.33 3.35 14.20
C ASP A 219 -15.15 3.67 15.12
N ASN A 220 -14.26 2.69 15.30
CA ASN A 220 -13.13 2.86 16.21
C ASN A 220 -12.04 3.68 15.53
N LYS A 221 -11.55 4.70 16.23
CA LYS A 221 -10.49 5.61 15.74
C LYS A 221 -9.20 5.37 16.51
N ASN A 222 -8.85 4.10 16.71
CA ASN A 222 -7.67 3.76 17.46
C ASN A 222 -6.42 4.12 16.64
N PRO A 223 -5.37 4.67 17.27
CA PRO A 223 -4.11 4.91 16.58
C PRO A 223 -3.50 3.57 16.17
N LEU A 224 -3.24 3.42 14.86
CA LEU A 224 -2.59 2.24 14.30
C LEU A 224 -1.08 2.49 14.21
N PHE A 225 -0.66 3.41 13.34
CA PHE A 225 0.73 3.83 13.22
C PHE A 225 0.82 5.24 12.62
N ASN A 226 1.96 5.90 12.84
CA ASN A 226 2.29 7.19 12.24
C ASN A 226 3.45 7.01 11.27
N VAL A 227 3.52 7.88 10.28
CA VAL A 227 4.65 7.99 9.36
C VAL A 227 5.18 9.41 9.39
N ASP A 228 6.48 9.56 9.60
CA ASP A 228 7.24 10.81 9.42
C ASP A 228 8.65 10.44 8.96
N MET A 229 8.81 10.29 7.66
CA MET A 229 10.04 9.75 7.07
C MET A 229 10.42 10.44 5.77
N GLN A 230 11.68 10.29 5.40
CA GLN A 230 12.26 10.73 4.15
C GLN A 230 12.71 9.49 3.37
N ILE A 231 12.26 9.34 2.14
CA ILE A 231 12.73 8.28 1.23
C ILE A 231 13.63 8.95 0.21
N MET A 232 14.89 8.53 0.15
CA MET A 232 15.83 9.05 -0.84
C MET A 232 15.64 8.28 -2.15
N PHE A 233 15.75 8.98 -3.28
CA PHE A 233 15.64 8.39 -4.61
C PHE A 233 16.69 8.94 -5.57
N ASN A 234 17.04 8.18 -6.59
CA ASN A 234 18.00 8.58 -7.62
C ASN A 234 17.34 9.40 -8.75
N SER A 235 18.10 9.82 -9.75
CA SER A 235 17.57 10.57 -10.90
C SER A 235 16.53 9.81 -11.74
N GLU A 236 16.40 8.51 -11.56
CA GLU A 236 15.39 7.66 -12.21
C GLU A 236 14.13 7.46 -11.33
N GLY A 237 14.10 8.07 -10.14
CA GLY A 237 13.02 7.92 -9.17
C GLY A 237 13.04 6.57 -8.42
N ASN A 238 14.17 5.86 -8.44
CA ASN A 238 14.34 4.58 -7.75
C ASN A 238 14.82 4.81 -6.31
N PHE A 239 14.20 4.11 -5.35
CA PHE A 239 14.52 4.31 -3.93
C PHE A 239 15.91 3.80 -3.58
N THR A 240 16.68 4.61 -2.84
CA THR A 240 18.06 4.30 -2.45
C THR A 240 18.22 4.14 -0.94
N GLY A 241 17.26 4.62 -0.13
CA GLY A 241 17.22 4.38 1.31
C GLY A 241 16.14 5.19 2.00
N VAL A 242 16.09 5.05 3.33
CA VAL A 242 15.14 5.74 4.20
C VAL A 242 15.88 6.51 5.28
N ARG A 243 15.41 7.70 5.61
CA ARG A 243 15.86 8.47 6.76
C ARG A 243 14.69 8.76 7.69
N GLU A 244 14.86 8.41 8.96
CA GLU A 244 13.93 8.70 10.06
C GLU A 244 14.71 9.49 11.13
N GLY A 245 14.35 10.75 11.31
CA GLY A 245 15.12 11.67 12.15
C GLY A 245 16.58 11.80 11.67
N ASP A 246 17.52 11.44 12.55
CA ASP A 246 18.96 11.50 12.28
C ASP A 246 19.54 10.17 11.77
N GLN A 247 18.73 9.11 11.71
CA GLN A 247 19.17 7.78 11.29
C GLN A 247 18.82 7.53 9.83
N THR A 248 19.78 6.95 9.11
CA THR A 248 19.63 6.51 7.73
C THR A 248 19.75 5.00 7.64
N TYR A 249 18.85 4.40 6.89
CA TYR A 249 18.71 2.97 6.64
C TYR A 249 18.78 2.71 5.15
N THR A 250 19.34 1.58 4.75
CA THR A 250 19.00 1.00 3.44
C THR A 250 17.51 0.64 3.40
N VAL A 251 16.94 0.49 2.21
CA VAL A 251 15.52 0.08 2.06
C VAL A 251 15.25 -1.26 2.75
N ASP A 252 16.17 -2.22 2.62
CA ASP A 252 16.02 -3.55 3.20
C ASP A 252 16.09 -3.52 4.74
N GLU A 253 17.02 -2.76 5.32
CA GLU A 253 17.11 -2.59 6.77
C GLU A 253 15.85 -1.94 7.34
N TRP A 254 15.34 -0.90 6.67
CA TRP A 254 14.09 -0.25 7.06
C TRP A 254 12.92 -1.23 7.02
N ASN A 255 12.75 -1.94 5.91
CA ASN A 255 11.65 -2.87 5.76
C ASN A 255 11.72 -4.01 6.79
N LYS A 256 12.92 -4.52 7.05
CA LYS A 256 13.15 -5.56 8.05
C LYS A 256 12.80 -5.07 9.46
N ARG A 257 13.14 -3.83 9.78
CA ARG A 257 12.77 -3.20 11.06
C ARG A 257 11.25 -3.15 11.24
N ILE A 258 10.50 -2.70 10.23
CA ILE A 258 9.03 -2.67 10.29
C ILE A 258 8.46 -4.09 10.48
N GLN A 259 9.04 -5.09 9.85
CA GLN A 259 8.63 -6.48 10.02
C GLN A 259 8.94 -7.04 11.42
N ASP A 260 10.06 -6.62 12.04
CA ASP A 260 10.47 -7.07 13.37
C ASP A 260 9.70 -6.39 14.51
N GLU A 261 9.24 -5.16 14.28
CA GLU A 261 8.43 -4.39 15.24
C GLU A 261 6.94 -4.82 15.26
N PHE A 262 6.51 -5.65 14.30
CA PHE A 262 5.14 -6.15 14.15
C PHE A 262 4.80 -7.34 15.07
#